data_AF-A0A7G3BXX3-F1
#
_entry.id   AF-A0A7G3BXX3-F1
#
_cell.length_a   1.000
_cell.length_b   1.000
_cell.length_c   1.000
_cell.angle_alpha   90.00
_cell.angle_beta   90.00
_cell.angle_gamma   90.00
#
_symmetry.space_group_name_H-M   'P 1'
#
loop_
_entity.id
_entity.type
_entity.pdbx_description
1 polymer ?
#
loop_
_entity_poly.entity_id
_entity_poly.type
_entity_poly.pdbx_seq_one_letter_code
_entity_poly.pdbx_strand_id
1 'polypeptide(L)'
;MAKSTSISIIYRISVFYRFAFTFVLGYLCTMYLCSSLTTLFAKILAKAEAIYLAAFLSILFYVAFIIISFCINSLWKSTLISLILVSCLFGLSVGVN
;
A
#
# COMPACT_ATOMS: atom_id res chain seq x y z
N MET A 1 36.22 -9.59 -16.96
CA MET A 1 36.19 -10.68 -15.97
C MET A 1 34.93 -10.49 -15.13
N ALA A 2 33.80 -11.09 -15.54
CA ALA A 2 32.53 -10.94 -14.83
C ALA A 2 32.58 -11.82 -13.57
N LYS A 3 32.78 -11.20 -12.41
CA LYS A 3 32.57 -11.89 -11.12
C LYS A 3 31.08 -12.25 -11.07
N SER A 4 30.74 -13.50 -11.36
CA SER A 4 29.43 -14.05 -11.00
C SER A 4 29.39 -14.15 -9.48
N THR A 5 29.08 -13.03 -8.83
CA THR A 5 28.79 -13.01 -7.40
C THR A 5 27.60 -13.93 -7.22
N SER A 6 27.81 -15.11 -6.63
CA SER A 6 26.74 -16.03 -6.26
C SER A 6 25.73 -15.24 -5.44
N ILE A 7 24.57 -14.94 -6.03
CA ILE A 7 23.53 -14.19 -5.33
C ILE A 7 23.15 -15.04 -4.13
N SER A 8 23.52 -14.56 -2.94
CA SER A 8 23.31 -15.30 -1.70
C SER A 8 21.83 -15.57 -1.53
N ILE A 9 21.47 -16.75 -1.02
CA ILE A 9 20.07 -17.14 -0.77
C ILE A 9 19.32 -16.07 0.05
N ILE A 10 20.05 -15.37 0.93
CA ILE A 10 19.60 -14.25 1.76
C ILE A 10 19.04 -13.09 0.90
N TYR A 11 19.69 -12.76 -0.22
CA TYR A 11 19.21 -11.70 -1.11
C TYR A 11 17.89 -12.09 -1.80
N ARG A 12 17.76 -13.34 -2.23
CA ARG A 12 16.50 -13.84 -2.83
C ARG A 12 15.34 -13.83 -1.82
N ILE A 13 15.60 -14.28 -0.59
CA ILE A 13 14.61 -14.25 0.49
C ILE A 13 14.22 -12.80 0.82
N SER A 14 15.19 -11.87 0.83
CA SER A 14 14.94 -10.45 1.08
C SER A 14 14.05 -9.81 0.00
N VAL A 15 14.26 -10.14 -1.27
CA VAL A 15 13.42 -9.67 -2.38
C VAL A 15 12.00 -10.25 -2.28
N PHE A 16 11.88 -11.55 -1.98
CA PHE A 16 10.58 -12.19 -1.79
C PHE A 16 9.82 -11.59 -0.60
N TYR A 17 10.53 -11.33 0.51
CA TYR A 17 9.97 -10.66 1.68
C TYR A 17 9.43 -9.28 1.34
N ARG A 18 10.19 -8.47 0.58
CA ARG A 18 9.72 -7.15 0.10
C ARG A 18 8.45 -7.28 -0.71
N PHE A 19 8.45 -8.19 -1.67
CA PHE A 19 7.29 -8.42 -2.53
C PHE A 19 6.06 -8.79 -1.68
N ALA A 20 6.15 -9.83 -0.86
CA ALA A 20 5.03 -10.28 -0.04
C ALA A 20 4.56 -9.19 0.93
N PHE A 21 5.49 -8.53 1.63
CA PHE A 21 5.18 -7.50 2.62
C PHE A 21 4.51 -6.27 2.01
N THR A 22 5.04 -5.77 0.89
CA THR A 22 4.48 -4.62 0.17
C THR A 22 3.10 -4.93 -0.38
N PHE A 23 2.85 -6.14 -0.89
CA PHE A 23 1.52 -6.53 -1.37
C PHE A 23 0.50 -6.64 -0.23
N VAL A 24 0.87 -7.28 0.89
CA VAL A 24 -0.02 -7.44 2.05
C VAL A 24 -0.34 -6.09 2.70
N LEU A 25 0.69 -5.27 2.96
CA LEU A 25 0.46 -3.95 3.53
C LEU A 25 -0.28 -3.04 2.56
N GLY A 26 0.07 -3.06 1.27
CA GLY A 26 -0.63 -2.29 0.25
C GLY A 26 -2.12 -2.64 0.23
N TYR A 27 -2.47 -3.93 0.30
CA TYR A 27 -3.86 -4.38 0.33
C TYR A 27 -4.61 -3.84 1.56
N LEU A 28 -4.01 -3.96 2.75
CA LEU A 28 -4.60 -3.41 3.98
C LEU A 28 -4.82 -1.90 3.87
N CYS A 29 -3.82 -1.19 3.36
CA CYS A 29 -3.84 0.25 3.15
C CYS A 29 -5.00 0.67 2.21
N THR A 30 -5.11 -0.02 1.07
CA THR A 30 -6.17 0.17 0.06
C THR A 30 -7.55 -0.15 0.61
N MET A 31 -7.68 -1.18 1.46
CA MET A 31 -8.94 -1.51 2.14
C MET A 31 -9.41 -0.38 3.06
N TYR A 32 -8.55 0.10 3.97
CA TYR A 32 -8.91 1.20 4.88
C TYR A 32 -9.18 2.50 4.13
N LEU A 33 -8.39 2.79 3.09
CA LEU A 33 -8.57 3.97 2.26
C LEU A 33 -9.91 3.91 1.51
N CYS A 34 -10.23 2.77 0.88
CA CYS A 34 -11.48 2.60 0.14
C CYS A 34 -12.71 2.80 1.04
N SER A 35 -12.68 2.20 2.23
CA SER A 35 -13.76 2.35 3.21
C SER A 35 -13.93 3.81 3.64
N SER A 36 -12.82 4.47 4.00
CA SER A 36 -12.82 5.88 4.43
C SER A 36 -13.31 6.82 3.33
N LEU A 37 -12.86 6.63 2.09
CA LEU A 37 -13.31 7.44 0.94
C LEU A 37 -14.77 7.19 0.63
N THR A 38 -15.24 5.95 0.71
CA THR A 38 -16.65 5.62 0.47
C THR A 38 -17.54 6.37 1.46
N THR A 39 -17.18 6.37 2.74
CA THR A 39 -17.93 7.12 3.78
C THR A 39 -17.88 8.63 3.58
N LEU A 40 -16.76 9.18 3.11
CA LEU A 40 -16.62 10.62 2.84
C LEU A 40 -17.43 11.04 1.60
N PHE A 41 -17.32 10.28 0.50
CA PHE A 41 -18.06 10.57 -0.73
C PHE A 41 -19.56 10.32 -0.59
N ALA A 42 -19.98 9.36 0.24
CA ALA A 42 -21.39 9.14 0.52
C ALA A 42 -22.09 10.34 1.21
N LYS A 43 -21.33 11.29 1.79
CA LYS A 43 -21.89 12.54 2.34
C LYS A 43 -22.22 13.58 1.25
N ILE A 44 -21.66 13.45 0.06
CA ILE A 44 -21.71 14.46 -1.00
C ILE A 44 -22.40 13.91 -2.25
N LEU A 45 -22.27 12.61 -2.52
CA LEU A 45 -22.66 11.95 -3.76
C LEU A 45 -23.66 10.81 -3.50
N ALA A 46 -24.35 10.37 -4.56
CA ALA A 46 -25.20 9.19 -4.49
C ALA A 46 -24.37 7.93 -4.16
N LYS A 47 -24.97 6.99 -3.43
CA LYS A 47 -24.28 5.81 -2.87
C LYS A 47 -23.51 5.00 -3.92
N ALA A 48 -24.06 4.84 -5.13
CA ALA A 48 -23.39 4.12 -6.21
C ALA A 48 -22.13 4.85 -6.69
N GLU A 49 -22.25 6.14 -7.02
CA GLU A 49 -21.15 6.94 -7.55
C GLU A 49 -20.02 7.11 -6.52
N ALA A 50 -20.36 7.26 -5.23
CA ALA A 50 -19.40 7.33 -4.14
C ALA A 50 -18.52 6.07 -4.06
N ILE A 51 -19.12 4.88 -4.20
CA ILE A 51 -18.40 3.60 -4.17
C ILE A 51 -17.49 3.46 -5.40
N TYR A 52 -17.98 3.80 -6.60
CA TYR A 52 -17.18 3.73 -7.82
C TYR A 52 -15.95 4.65 -7.76
N LEU A 53 -16.13 5.90 -7.31
CA LEU A 53 -15.05 6.88 -7.23
C LEU A 53 -14.02 6.48 -6.15
N ALA A 54 -14.48 6.00 -5.00
CA ALA A 54 -13.61 5.51 -3.93
C ALA A 54 -12.78 4.29 -4.38
N ALA A 55 -13.41 3.32 -5.05
CA ALA A 55 -12.71 2.15 -5.58
C ALA A 55 -11.66 2.54 -6.62
N PHE A 56 -12.01 3.44 -7.55
CA PHE A 56 -11.08 3.92 -8.58
C PHE A 56 -9.84 4.59 -7.96
N LEU A 57 -10.03 5.50 -7.01
CA LEU A 57 -8.92 6.19 -6.35
C LEU A 57 -8.07 5.24 -5.49
N SER A 58 -8.71 4.27 -4.85
CA SER A 58 -8.00 3.28 -4.04
C SER A 58 -7.12 2.34 -4.87
N ILE A 59 -7.57 1.96 -6.08
CA ILE A 59 -6.76 1.19 -7.03
C ILE A 59 -5.56 2.00 -7.52
N LEU A 60 -5.76 3.27 -7.87
CA LEU A 60 -4.64 4.16 -8.26
C LEU A 60 -3.62 4.30 -7.14
N PHE A 61 -4.09 4.49 -5.90
CA PHE A 61 -3.25 4.55 -4.73
C PHE A 61 -2.46 3.25 -4.52
N TYR A 62 -3.10 2.08 -4.67
CA TYR A 62 -2.44 0.79 -4.56
C TYR A 62 -1.27 0.66 -5.53
N VAL A 63 -1.52 0.93 -6.82
CA VAL A 63 -0.49 0.81 -7.86
C VAL A 63 0.69 1.76 -7.58
N ALA A 64 0.41 3.01 -7.21
CA ALA A 64 1.45 3.97 -6.85
C ALA A 64 2.27 3.50 -5.64
N PHE A 65 1.59 2.98 -4.60
CA PHE A 65 2.23 2.45 -3.40
C PHE A 65 3.18 1.28 -3.70
N ILE A 66 2.75 0.34 -4.56
CA ILE A 66 3.58 -0.78 -5.00
C ILE A 66 4.83 -0.26 -5.72
N ILE A 67 4.67 0.65 -6.70
CA ILE A 67 5.80 1.21 -7.47
C ILE A 67 6.81 1.92 -6.56
N ILE A 68 6.34 2.81 -5.68
CA ILE A 68 7.19 3.55 -4.75
C ILE A 68 7.94 2.59 -3.82
N SER A 69 7.27 1.54 -3.35
CA SER A 69 7.88 0.53 -2.48
C SER A 69 9.03 -0.22 -3.16
N PHE A 70 8.93 -0.49 -4.47
CA PHE A 70 10.02 -1.09 -5.25
C PHE A 70 11.15 -0.11 -5.57
N CYS A 71 10.86 1.19 -5.70
CA CYS A 71 11.89 2.22 -5.92
C CYS A 71 12.77 2.47 -4.69
N ILE A 72 12.28 2.19 -3.47
CA ILE A 72 13.05 2.43 -2.24
C ILE A 72 14.10 1.34 -2.02
N ASN A 73 15.37 1.71 -2.22
CA ASN A 73 16.50 0.76 -2.11
C ASN A 73 16.72 0.21 -0.69
N SER A 74 16.27 0.90 0.37
CA SER A 74 16.40 0.45 1.77
C SER A 74 15.16 -0.28 2.29
N LEU A 75 15.34 -1.52 2.78
CA LEU A 75 14.28 -2.37 3.35
C LEU A 75 13.57 -1.67 4.51
N TRP A 76 14.36 -1.13 5.44
CA TRP A 76 13.88 -0.51 6.66
C TRP A 76 13.06 0.76 6.41
N LYS A 77 13.44 1.55 5.40
CA LYS A 77 12.70 2.77 5.04
C LYS A 77 11.34 2.43 4.44
N SER A 78 11.28 1.43 3.56
CA SER A 78 10.01 1.01 2.95
C SER A 78 9.04 0.44 3.99
N THR A 79 9.52 -0.35 4.96
CA THR A 79 8.67 -0.88 6.03
C THR A 79 8.14 0.21 6.95
N LEU A 80 8.99 1.15 7.39
CA LEU A 80 8.57 2.28 8.22
C LEU A 80 7.52 3.15 7.53
N ILE A 81 7.76 3.57 6.29
CA ILE A 81 6.82 4.41 5.54
C ILE A 81 5.47 3.71 5.41
N SER A 82 5.48 2.44 5.04
CA SER A 82 4.26 1.63 4.88
C SER A 82 3.50 1.48 6.20
N LEU A 83 4.22 1.28 7.31
CA LEU A 83 3.63 1.10 8.63
C LEU A 83 3.02 2.40 9.16
N ILE A 84 3.69 3.54 8.97
CA ILE A 84 3.14 4.88 9.26
C ILE A 84 1.87 5.13 8.43
N LEU A 85 1.90 4.78 7.14
CA LEU A 85 0.76 4.94 6.24
C LEU A 85 -0.45 4.13 6.69
N VAL A 86 -0.24 2.85 7.01
CA VAL A 86 -1.30 1.97 7.54
C VAL A 86 -1.83 2.50 8.86
N SER A 87 -0.95 2.95 9.76
CA SER A 87 -1.36 3.48 11.06
C SER A 87 -2.20 4.77 10.91
N CYS A 88 -1.81 5.65 10.00
CA CYS A 88 -2.54 6.89 9.71
C CYS A 88 -3.91 6.60 9.09
N LEU A 89 -3.99 5.70 8.12
CA LEU A 89 -5.25 5.34 7.46
C LEU A 89 -6.16 4.53 8.38
N PHE A 90 -5.61 3.71 9.27
CA PHE A 90 -6.37 3.05 10.32
C PHE A 90 -6.99 4.07 11.28
N GLY A 91 -6.21 5.03 11.77
CA GLY A 91 -6.72 6.13 12.61
C GLY A 91 -7.80 6.96 11.91
N LEU A 92 -7.61 7.26 10.62
CA LEU A 92 -8.62 7.92 9.81
C LEU A 92 -9.90 7.08 9.69
N SER A 93 -9.78 5.79 9.40
CA SER A 93 -10.91 4.88 9.26
C SER A 93 -11.71 4.75 10.56
N VAL A 94 -11.04 4.74 11.72
CA VAL A 94 -11.70 4.71 13.04
C VAL A 94 -12.38 6.04 13.37
N GLY A 95 -11.81 7.17 12.94
CA GLY A 95 -12.40 8.48 13.20
C GLY A 95 -13.57 8.85 12.27
N VAL A 96 -13.65 8.24 11.09
CA VAL A 96 -14.69 8.53 10.08
C VAL A 96 -15.90 7.58 10.20
N ASN A 97 -15.71 6.39 10.75
CA ASN A 97 -16.73 5.37 10.95
C ASN A 97 -17.40 5.47 12.32
#